data_AF-A0A0R2ZZ84-F1
#
_entry.id   AF-A0A0R2ZZ84-F1
#
_cell.length_a   1.000
_cell.length_b   1.000
_cell.length_c   1.000
_cell.angle_alpha   90.00
_cell.angle_beta   90.00
_cell.angle_gamma   90.00
#
_symmetry.space_group_name_H-M   'P 1'
#
loop_
_entity.id
_entity.type
_entity.pdbx_description
1 polymer ?
#
loop_
_entity_poly.entity_id
_entity_poly.type
_entity_poly.pdbx_seq_one_letter_code
_entity_poly.pdbx_strand_id
1 'polypeptide(L)'
;MHLPAPPKTFSLAQVQHQLRQMGVAFVSHGTAAQSAFAFKSLRQVEPGGIYFLSPGIGDPPPITRSIVLREETDLCGEANVILQVEHPQLVFYRLMEAMVADRKKLQGIHPTAVIGEDCDVDPAAYIGPFCVLEDCVVKAGANLHSHVTVMRGSTIEEDVTIESHSTVGATGVAWIWDPVTRRRVIQPQIGYTRIRQGTFLGTDVTVVRGSVNETTTIGQGCVIAHGSKIGHGSLIGDECHFANNVSIAGNVTLGNQCFLGSGAIVRPQTRIAERTVVGAGAVVVKHIEEPGLLVMGMPAKTVKSATDDLSGVPKSLEN
;
A
#
# COMPACT_ATOMS: atom_id res chain seq x y z
N MET A 1 33.38 6.90 4.97
CA MET A 1 31.95 7.12 4.67
C MET A 1 31.71 6.70 3.23
N HIS A 2 31.11 5.54 2.98
CA HIS A 2 30.59 5.25 1.64
C HIS A 2 29.31 6.07 1.48
N LEU A 3 29.32 6.99 0.52
CA LEU A 3 28.09 7.63 0.07
C LEU A 3 27.16 6.53 -0.48
N PRO A 4 25.83 6.68 -0.34
CA PRO A 4 24.90 5.75 -0.99
C PRO A 4 25.18 5.68 -2.49
N ALA A 5 24.93 4.53 -3.10
CA ALA A 5 25.07 4.37 -4.53
C ALA A 5 24.28 5.47 -5.26
N PRO A 6 24.85 6.10 -6.31
CA PRO A 6 24.16 7.15 -7.03
C PRO A 6 22.85 6.60 -7.61
N PRO A 7 21.80 7.43 -7.72
CA PRO A 7 20.53 7.00 -8.30
C PRO A 7 20.77 6.46 -9.71
N LYS A 8 20.03 5.40 -10.07
CA LYS A 8 20.09 4.80 -11.39
C LYS A 8 19.75 5.86 -12.44
N THR A 9 20.65 6.03 -13.42
CA THR A 9 20.49 6.99 -14.50
C THR A 9 20.13 6.29 -15.81
N PHE A 10 19.47 7.05 -16.69
CA PHE A 10 18.94 6.59 -17.96
C PHE A 10 19.22 7.65 -19.04
N SER A 11 19.43 7.21 -20.27
CA SER A 11 19.46 8.11 -21.43
C SER A 11 18.05 8.41 -21.94
N LEU A 12 17.89 9.51 -22.68
CA LEU A 12 16.64 9.80 -23.37
C LEU A 12 16.18 8.63 -24.27
N ALA A 13 17.13 8.00 -24.97
CA ALA A 13 16.85 6.86 -25.84
C ALA A 13 16.30 5.66 -25.05
N GLN A 14 16.81 5.39 -23.84
CA GLN A 14 16.30 4.33 -22.98
C GLN A 14 14.86 4.62 -22.52
N VAL A 15 14.57 5.86 -22.10
CA VAL A 15 13.22 6.27 -21.70
C VAL A 15 12.24 6.13 -22.88
N GLN A 16 12.60 6.66 -24.05
CA GLN A 16 11.78 6.55 -25.26
C GLN A 16 11.60 5.11 -25.73
N HIS A 17 12.65 4.28 -25.61
CA HIS A 17 12.55 2.86 -25.94
C HIS A 17 11.57 2.15 -25.00
N GLN A 18 11.63 2.42 -23.70
CA GLN A 18 10.71 1.83 -22.73
C GLN A 18 9.26 2.26 -22.99
N LEU A 19 9.03 3.54 -23.33
CA LEU A 19 7.70 4.03 -23.72
C LEU A 19 7.14 3.23 -24.91
N ARG A 20 7.96 2.99 -25.94
CA ARG A 20 7.55 2.16 -27.09
C ARG A 20 7.25 0.72 -26.70
N GLN A 21 8.07 0.11 -25.84
CA GLN A 21 7.83 -1.26 -25.35
C GLN A 21 6.51 -1.39 -24.58
N MET A 22 6.12 -0.36 -23.84
CA MET A 22 4.86 -0.32 -23.09
C MET A 22 3.65 0.06 -23.97
N GLY A 23 3.84 0.30 -25.27
CA GLY A 23 2.78 0.74 -26.17
C GLY A 23 2.26 2.16 -25.90
N VAL A 24 3.03 2.99 -25.20
CA VAL A 24 2.65 4.38 -24.91
C VAL A 24 2.95 5.25 -26.12
N ALA A 25 1.92 5.89 -26.67
CA ALA A 25 2.09 6.90 -27.72
C ALA A 25 2.73 8.16 -27.13
N PHE A 26 3.74 8.72 -27.80
CA PHE A 26 4.37 9.96 -27.39
C PHE A 26 4.92 10.77 -28.56
N VAL A 27 5.01 12.08 -28.38
CA VAL A 27 5.75 12.98 -29.28
C VAL A 27 6.87 13.64 -28.49
N SER A 28 8.08 13.63 -29.04
CA SER A 28 9.26 14.21 -28.39
C SER A 28 9.56 15.60 -28.94
N HIS A 29 9.66 16.59 -28.07
CA HIS A 29 10.00 17.97 -28.41
C HIS A 29 11.28 18.41 -27.68
N GLY A 30 12.07 19.29 -28.30
CA GLY A 30 13.35 19.77 -27.75
C GLY A 30 14.53 18.83 -28.02
N THR A 31 15.69 19.15 -27.47
CA THR A 31 16.93 18.36 -27.61
C THR A 31 17.59 18.20 -26.25
N ALA A 32 17.98 16.97 -25.91
CA ALA A 32 18.65 16.69 -24.65
C ALA A 32 20.04 17.34 -24.62
N ALA A 33 20.25 18.28 -23.71
CA ALA A 33 21.58 18.89 -23.49
C ALA A 33 22.52 18.02 -22.63
N GLN A 34 22.08 16.84 -22.21
CA GLN A 34 22.86 15.92 -21.40
C GLN A 34 22.45 14.46 -21.64
N SER A 35 23.35 13.54 -21.29
CA SER A 35 23.25 12.13 -21.65
C SER A 35 22.61 11.24 -20.57
N ALA A 36 22.44 11.75 -19.35
CA ALA A 36 21.98 10.99 -18.20
C ALA A 36 20.87 11.74 -17.43
N PHE A 37 19.80 11.01 -17.13
CA PHE A 37 18.62 11.47 -16.43
C PHE A 37 18.24 10.49 -15.32
N ALA A 38 17.65 10.97 -14.23
CA ALA A 38 17.15 10.14 -13.14
C ALA A 38 15.71 10.56 -12.77
N PHE A 39 14.88 9.63 -12.30
CA PHE A 39 13.58 10.00 -11.75
C PHE A 39 13.77 10.88 -10.52
N LYS A 40 13.14 12.05 -10.50
CA LYS A 40 13.27 13.07 -9.44
C LYS A 40 11.92 13.64 -9.02
N SER A 41 11.90 14.35 -7.90
CA SER A 41 10.70 14.96 -7.33
C SER A 41 10.60 16.44 -7.69
N LEU A 42 9.41 16.91 -8.05
CA LEU A 42 9.15 18.35 -8.23
C LEU A 42 9.28 19.15 -6.92
N ARG A 43 9.35 18.49 -5.76
CA ARG A 43 9.62 19.15 -4.47
C ARG A 43 11.11 19.49 -4.29
N GLN A 44 12.00 18.89 -5.08
CA GLN A 44 13.44 19.16 -5.09
C GLN A 44 13.93 19.08 -6.54
N VAL A 45 13.66 20.16 -7.29
CA VAL A 45 14.01 20.22 -8.70
C VAL A 45 15.51 20.38 -8.86
N GLU A 46 16.07 19.50 -9.67
CA GLU A 46 17.47 19.51 -10.08
C GLU A 46 17.56 19.23 -11.59
N PRO A 47 18.61 19.72 -12.27
CA PRO A 47 18.90 19.33 -13.64
C PRO A 47 19.00 17.81 -13.81
N GLY A 48 18.60 17.32 -14.98
CA GLY A 48 18.67 15.89 -15.32
C GLY A 48 17.64 15.05 -14.60
N GLY A 49 16.52 15.65 -14.21
CA GLY A 49 15.39 14.89 -13.74
C GLY A 49 14.57 14.32 -14.90
N ILE A 50 13.92 13.20 -14.63
CA ILE A 50 12.71 12.76 -15.31
C ILE A 50 11.59 13.16 -14.37
N TYR A 51 10.68 14.00 -14.85
CA TYR A 51 9.53 14.51 -14.09
C TYR A 51 8.23 14.22 -14.86
N PHE A 52 7.11 14.33 -14.16
CA PHE A 52 5.80 14.47 -14.78
C PHE A 52 5.12 15.72 -14.27
N LEU A 53 4.28 16.35 -15.10
CA LEU A 53 3.39 17.42 -14.69
C LEU A 53 1.96 16.99 -14.97
N SER A 54 1.12 17.00 -13.95
CA SER A 54 -0.30 16.74 -14.10
C SER A 54 -1.01 17.96 -14.69
N PRO A 55 -2.06 17.77 -15.50
CA PRO A 55 -2.93 18.86 -15.93
C PRO A 55 -3.46 19.63 -14.72
N GLY A 56 -3.50 20.96 -14.81
CA GLY A 56 -4.01 21.83 -13.74
C GLY A 56 -3.05 22.10 -12.58
N ILE A 57 -1.82 21.58 -12.59
CA ILE A 57 -0.74 22.19 -11.80
C ILE A 57 -0.60 23.64 -12.27
N GLY A 58 -0.55 24.60 -11.32
CA GLY A 58 -0.26 26.01 -11.61
C GLY A 58 1.14 26.21 -12.19
N ASP A 59 1.78 27.34 -11.94
CA ASP A 59 3.13 27.57 -12.48
C ASP A 59 4.12 26.50 -11.95
N PRO A 60 4.69 25.66 -12.84
CA PRO A 60 5.62 24.63 -12.40
C PRO A 60 6.92 25.28 -11.88
N PRO A 61 7.64 24.62 -10.95
CA PRO A 61 8.97 25.08 -10.56
C PRO A 61 9.91 25.14 -11.78
N PRO A 62 10.99 25.94 -11.73
CA PRO A 62 11.89 26.10 -12.87
C PRO A 62 12.67 24.80 -13.14
N ILE A 63 12.16 24.01 -14.09
CA ILE A 63 12.78 22.77 -14.56
C ILE A 63 13.75 23.11 -15.68
N THR A 64 14.99 22.62 -15.59
CA THR A 64 16.03 22.84 -16.61
C THR A 64 16.74 21.55 -16.96
N ARG A 65 17.22 21.43 -18.21
CA ARG A 65 18.00 20.29 -18.72
C ARG A 65 17.39 18.91 -18.43
N SER A 66 16.07 18.78 -18.42
CA SER A 66 15.37 17.59 -17.89
C SER A 66 14.43 16.96 -18.91
N ILE A 67 13.97 15.73 -18.65
CA ILE A 67 12.88 15.08 -19.37
C ILE A 67 11.59 15.36 -18.60
N VAL A 68 10.55 15.85 -19.28
CA VAL A 68 9.25 16.15 -18.67
C VAL A 68 8.14 15.43 -19.43
N LEU A 69 7.41 14.56 -18.73
CA LEU A 69 6.20 13.90 -19.22
C LEU A 69 4.99 14.82 -18.94
N ARG A 70 4.23 15.14 -19.98
CA ARG A 70 3.06 16.05 -19.87
C ARG A 70 2.16 16.01 -21.10
N GLU A 71 0.99 16.63 -21.04
CA GLU A 71 0.05 16.70 -22.16
C GLU A 71 0.31 17.90 -23.09
N GLU A 72 0.79 19.03 -22.55
CA GLU A 72 1.09 20.25 -23.32
C GLU A 72 2.58 20.41 -23.67
N THR A 73 2.92 21.43 -24.47
CA THR A 73 4.30 21.64 -24.98
C THR A 73 4.95 22.95 -24.51
N ASP A 74 4.30 23.72 -23.65
CA ASP A 74 4.65 25.08 -23.17
C ASP A 74 5.82 25.14 -22.17
N LEU A 75 6.72 24.14 -22.19
CA LEU A 75 8.01 24.16 -21.49
C LEU A 75 9.20 23.88 -22.43
N CYS A 76 9.01 24.09 -23.73
CA CYS A 76 10.10 24.04 -24.71
C CYS A 76 11.06 25.22 -24.50
N GLY A 77 12.03 25.04 -23.60
CA GLY A 77 13.03 26.03 -23.20
C GLY A 77 14.00 25.44 -22.16
N GLU A 78 15.09 26.14 -21.85
CA GLU A 78 16.04 25.72 -20.79
C GLU A 78 16.67 24.33 -21.00
N ALA A 79 16.85 23.91 -22.25
CA ALA A 79 17.41 22.62 -22.63
C ALA A 79 16.62 21.37 -22.14
N ASN A 80 15.32 21.54 -21.91
CA ASN A 80 14.42 20.43 -21.60
C ASN A 80 14.04 19.62 -22.84
N VAL A 81 13.67 18.36 -22.59
CA VAL A 81 12.99 17.49 -23.56
C VAL A 81 11.59 17.22 -23.04
N ILE A 82 10.59 17.59 -23.83
CA ILE A 82 9.19 17.33 -23.51
C ILE A 82 8.78 16.03 -24.21
N LEU A 83 8.36 15.05 -23.42
CA LEU A 83 7.74 13.83 -23.91
C LEU A 83 6.24 13.96 -23.72
N GLN A 84 5.57 14.41 -24.78
CA GLN A 84 4.14 14.64 -24.79
C GLN A 84 3.40 13.30 -24.77
N VAL A 85 2.62 13.04 -23.73
CA VAL A 85 1.91 11.78 -23.47
C VAL A 85 0.54 12.05 -22.85
N GLU A 86 -0.42 11.15 -23.07
CA GLU A 86 -1.66 11.12 -22.30
C GLU A 86 -1.42 10.53 -20.90
N HIS A 87 -2.10 11.07 -19.88
CA HIS A 87 -2.01 10.59 -18.50
C HIS A 87 -0.56 10.56 -17.96
N PRO A 88 0.14 11.71 -17.90
CA PRO A 88 1.58 11.77 -17.62
C PRO A 88 1.99 11.13 -16.29
N GLN A 89 1.16 11.24 -15.26
CA GLN A 89 1.41 10.58 -13.96
C GLN A 89 1.39 9.04 -14.08
N LEU A 90 0.43 8.47 -14.80
CA LEU A 90 0.34 7.02 -15.01
C LEU A 90 1.56 6.52 -15.79
N VAL A 91 1.94 7.24 -16.85
CA VAL A 91 3.12 6.91 -17.65
C VAL A 91 4.39 6.98 -16.81
N PHE A 92 4.53 8.00 -15.97
CA PHE A 92 5.64 8.14 -15.05
C PHE A 92 5.76 6.94 -14.10
N TYR A 93 4.65 6.51 -13.49
CA TYR A 93 4.65 5.35 -12.59
C TYR A 93 5.00 4.05 -13.32
N ARG A 94 4.44 3.83 -14.52
CA ARG A 94 4.79 2.65 -15.35
C ARG A 94 6.27 2.64 -15.76
N LEU A 95 6.83 3.80 -16.09
CA LEU A 95 8.27 3.92 -16.36
C LEU A 95 9.11 3.59 -15.13
N MET A 96 8.75 4.11 -13.95
CA MET A 96 9.45 3.78 -12.71
C MET A 96 9.35 2.28 -12.40
N GLU A 97 8.17 1.68 -12.57
CA GLU A 97 7.94 0.25 -12.39
C GLU A 97 8.81 -0.60 -13.33
N ALA A 98 8.94 -0.21 -14.59
CA ALA A 98 9.70 -0.97 -15.58
C ALA A 98 11.22 -0.74 -15.50
N MET A 99 11.65 0.47 -15.18
CA MET A 99 13.06 0.89 -15.29
C MET A 99 13.80 0.94 -13.96
N VAL A 100 13.09 1.22 -12.86
CA VAL A 100 13.68 1.45 -11.54
C VAL A 100 13.44 0.30 -10.59
N ALA A 101 12.23 -0.27 -10.54
CA ALA A 101 11.89 -1.29 -9.57
C ALA A 101 12.85 -2.49 -9.67
N ASP A 102 13.73 -2.64 -8.68
CA ASP A 102 14.60 -3.81 -8.58
C ASP A 102 13.77 -4.97 -8.07
N ARG A 103 13.07 -5.65 -9.00
CA ARG A 103 12.28 -6.84 -8.71
C ARG A 103 13.15 -8.08 -8.62
N LYS A 104 14.33 -8.01 -8.00
CA LYS A 104 14.94 -9.24 -7.50
C LYS A 104 13.97 -9.84 -6.49
N LYS A 105 13.15 -10.79 -6.96
CA LYS A 105 12.36 -11.66 -6.10
C LYS A 105 13.37 -12.42 -5.26
N LEU A 106 13.57 -11.94 -4.04
CA LEU A 106 14.29 -12.70 -3.04
C LEU A 106 13.50 -14.00 -2.84
N GLN A 107 14.21 -15.08 -2.56
CA GLN A 107 13.62 -16.40 -2.33
C GLN A 107 14.45 -17.10 -1.25
N GLY A 108 13.82 -18.06 -0.59
CA GLY A 108 14.42 -18.84 0.47
C GLY A 108 14.29 -18.19 1.84
N ILE A 109 14.82 -18.91 2.83
CA ILE A 109 14.69 -18.57 4.25
C ILE A 109 16.04 -18.04 4.72
N HIS A 110 16.07 -16.82 5.25
CA HIS A 110 17.29 -16.26 5.81
C HIS A 110 17.77 -17.11 7.01
N PRO A 111 19.08 -17.36 7.18
CA PRO A 111 19.61 -18.23 8.25
C PRO A 111 19.27 -17.82 9.69
N THR A 112 18.83 -16.57 9.89
CA THR A 112 18.43 -16.05 11.21
C THR A 112 16.93 -16.02 11.43
N ALA A 113 16.13 -16.46 10.46
CA ALA A 113 14.70 -16.65 10.65
C ALA A 113 14.46 -17.89 11.53
N VAL A 114 13.46 -17.80 12.41
CA VAL A 114 12.99 -18.91 13.24
C VAL A 114 11.71 -19.44 12.64
N ILE A 115 11.68 -20.73 12.30
CA ILE A 115 10.57 -21.41 11.63
C ILE A 115 10.07 -22.52 12.56
N GLY A 116 8.77 -22.52 12.85
CA GLY A 116 8.09 -23.55 13.62
C GLY A 116 8.06 -24.90 12.90
N GLU A 117 7.92 -25.98 13.66
CA GLU A 117 7.99 -27.36 13.16
C GLU A 117 6.88 -27.67 12.13
N ASP A 118 5.69 -27.06 12.30
CA ASP A 118 4.51 -27.28 11.46
C ASP A 118 4.29 -26.17 10.41
N CYS A 119 5.32 -25.36 10.11
CA CYS A 119 5.22 -24.37 9.04
C CYS A 119 5.25 -25.04 7.65
N ASP A 120 4.32 -24.66 6.78
CA ASP A 120 4.34 -24.95 5.34
C ASP A 120 4.79 -23.70 4.59
N VAL A 121 6.08 -23.63 4.22
CA VAL A 121 6.67 -22.50 3.51
C VAL A 121 7.08 -22.92 2.11
N ASP A 122 6.47 -22.30 1.11
CA ASP A 122 6.80 -22.53 -0.29
C ASP A 122 8.25 -22.10 -0.60
N PRO A 123 9.06 -22.89 -1.35
CA PRO A 123 10.44 -22.55 -1.68
C PRO A 123 10.60 -21.25 -2.47
N ALA A 124 9.57 -20.81 -3.19
CA ALA A 124 9.57 -19.56 -3.93
C ALA A 124 9.20 -18.34 -3.06
N ALA A 125 8.84 -18.54 -1.78
CA ALA A 125 8.67 -17.47 -0.82
C ALA A 125 10.03 -16.98 -0.30
N TYR A 126 10.05 -15.75 0.22
CA TYR A 126 11.19 -15.19 0.94
C TYR A 126 10.84 -14.88 2.38
N ILE A 127 11.68 -15.39 3.28
CA ILE A 127 11.60 -15.13 4.70
C ILE A 127 12.85 -14.37 5.12
N GLY A 128 12.68 -13.08 5.43
CA GLY A 128 13.75 -12.17 5.80
C GLY A 128 14.42 -12.48 7.15
N PRO A 129 15.51 -11.75 7.47
CA PRO A 129 16.26 -11.98 8.70
C PRO A 129 15.40 -11.71 9.94
N PHE A 130 15.54 -12.56 10.95
CA PHE A 130 14.85 -12.45 12.24
C PHE A 130 13.32 -12.48 12.16
N CYS A 131 12.76 -12.98 11.06
CA CYS A 131 11.35 -13.38 11.05
C CYS A 131 11.11 -14.52 12.05
N VAL A 132 9.90 -14.56 12.61
CA VAL A 132 9.44 -15.65 13.48
C VAL A 132 8.13 -16.18 12.92
N LEU A 133 8.15 -17.40 12.41
CA LEU A 133 6.98 -18.11 11.90
C LEU A 133 6.63 -19.24 12.86
N GLU A 134 5.40 -19.26 13.36
CA GLU A 134 4.79 -20.40 14.07
C GLU A 134 4.02 -21.28 13.07
N ASP A 135 3.21 -22.25 13.54
CA ASP A 135 2.37 -23.20 12.78
C ASP A 135 1.46 -22.50 11.74
N CYS A 136 2.03 -22.14 10.58
CA CYS A 136 1.45 -21.23 9.59
C CYS A 136 1.78 -21.70 8.16
N VAL A 137 1.08 -21.10 7.19
CA VAL A 137 1.25 -21.41 5.77
C VAL A 137 1.70 -20.16 5.04
N VAL A 138 2.76 -20.24 4.25
CA VAL A 138 3.28 -19.16 3.42
C VAL A 138 3.43 -19.65 1.98
N LYS A 139 2.67 -19.06 1.07
CA LYS A 139 2.60 -19.47 -0.34
C LYS A 139 3.66 -18.81 -1.23
N ALA A 140 3.75 -19.30 -2.47
CA ALA A 140 4.77 -18.92 -3.44
C ALA A 140 4.83 -17.40 -3.68
N GLY A 141 6.04 -16.87 -3.78
CA GLY A 141 6.26 -15.44 -4.06
C GLY A 141 5.95 -14.49 -2.91
N ALA A 142 5.43 -14.97 -1.77
CA ALA A 142 5.27 -14.16 -0.58
C ALA A 142 6.64 -13.64 -0.10
N ASN A 143 6.69 -12.39 0.34
CA ASN A 143 7.90 -11.69 0.73
C ASN A 143 7.74 -11.06 2.12
N LEU A 144 8.36 -11.69 3.12
CA LEU A 144 8.36 -11.22 4.50
C LEU A 144 9.68 -10.52 4.80
N HIS A 145 9.64 -9.21 5.05
CA HIS A 145 10.82 -8.44 5.43
C HIS A 145 11.25 -8.74 6.88
N SER A 146 12.37 -8.15 7.30
CA SER A 146 12.97 -8.45 8.60
C SER A 146 12.02 -8.27 9.79
N HIS A 147 12.13 -9.12 10.81
CA HIS A 147 11.32 -9.01 12.03
C HIS A 147 9.80 -9.13 11.83
N VAL A 148 9.34 -9.68 10.71
CA VAL A 148 7.92 -10.05 10.57
C VAL A 148 7.62 -11.26 11.46
N THR A 149 6.50 -11.20 12.17
CA THR A 149 5.99 -12.33 12.97
C THR A 149 4.70 -12.86 12.34
N VAL A 150 4.67 -14.16 12.04
CA VAL A 150 3.45 -14.86 11.57
C VAL A 150 3.12 -15.94 12.59
N MET A 151 2.03 -15.73 13.34
CA MET A 151 1.65 -16.62 14.44
C MET A 151 0.83 -17.82 13.96
N ARG A 152 0.62 -18.81 14.83
CA ARG A 152 -0.07 -20.07 14.51
C ARG A 152 -1.46 -19.87 13.90
N GLY A 153 -1.86 -20.70 12.95
CA GLY A 153 -3.17 -20.61 12.30
C GLY A 153 -3.30 -19.45 11.31
N SER A 154 -2.17 -18.92 10.83
CA SER A 154 -2.14 -17.87 9.81
C SER A 154 -1.84 -18.45 8.43
N THR A 155 -2.47 -17.88 7.40
CA THR A 155 -2.16 -18.17 6.00
C THR A 155 -1.78 -16.88 5.28
N ILE A 156 -0.61 -16.88 4.66
CA ILE A 156 -0.12 -15.84 3.76
C ILE A 156 -0.17 -16.40 2.34
N GLU A 157 -1.04 -15.85 1.49
CA GLU A 157 -1.22 -16.28 0.10
C GLU A 157 -0.11 -15.76 -0.83
N GLU A 158 -0.23 -16.07 -2.12
CA GLU A 158 0.79 -15.84 -3.13
C GLU A 158 1.09 -14.34 -3.33
N ASP A 159 2.36 -14.03 -3.61
CA ASP A 159 2.83 -12.67 -3.92
C ASP A 159 2.43 -11.59 -2.87
N VAL A 160 2.11 -11.98 -1.63
CA VAL A 160 1.88 -11.06 -0.51
C VAL A 160 3.22 -10.46 -0.05
N THR A 161 3.26 -9.15 0.17
CA THR A 161 4.42 -8.47 0.76
C THR A 161 4.08 -7.96 2.16
N ILE A 162 4.92 -8.28 3.14
CA ILE A 162 4.78 -7.81 4.52
C ILE A 162 6.09 -7.15 4.94
N GLU A 163 6.04 -5.85 5.22
CA GLU A 163 7.20 -5.10 5.66
C GLU A 163 7.52 -5.32 7.15
N SER A 164 8.73 -4.88 7.52
CA SER A 164 9.33 -5.16 8.82
C SER A 164 8.46 -4.75 10.01
N HIS A 165 8.59 -5.50 11.10
CA HIS A 165 7.91 -5.27 12.37
C HIS A 165 6.38 -5.45 12.34
N SER A 166 5.83 -5.95 11.24
CA SER A 166 4.42 -6.32 11.17
C SER A 166 4.16 -7.71 11.77
N THR A 167 2.98 -7.87 12.37
CA THR A 167 2.53 -9.12 13.01
C THR A 167 1.21 -9.58 12.43
N VAL A 168 1.17 -10.82 11.93
CA VAL A 168 -0.05 -11.50 11.47
C VAL A 168 -0.42 -12.61 12.43
N GLY A 169 -1.68 -12.67 12.83
CA GLY A 169 -2.18 -13.66 13.77
C GLY A 169 -2.03 -13.27 15.24
N ALA A 170 -1.89 -11.97 15.55
CA ALA A 170 -1.77 -11.49 16.93
C ALA A 170 -2.96 -11.94 17.79
N THR A 171 -2.70 -12.27 19.06
CA THR A 171 -3.76 -12.66 20.02
C THR A 171 -4.65 -11.48 20.36
N GLY A 172 -5.95 -11.63 20.13
CA GLY A 172 -6.98 -10.66 20.52
C GLY A 172 -7.22 -10.60 22.04
N VAL A 173 -7.83 -9.52 22.51
CA VAL A 173 -8.09 -9.28 23.92
C VAL A 173 -9.59 -9.24 24.16
N ALA A 174 -10.21 -10.41 24.36
CA ALA A 174 -11.61 -10.55 24.71
C ALA A 174 -11.75 -11.08 26.15
N TRP A 175 -12.65 -10.48 26.93
CA TRP A 175 -12.86 -10.84 28.33
C TRP A 175 -14.24 -10.43 28.83
N ILE A 176 -14.70 -11.12 29.87
CA ILE A 176 -15.93 -10.79 30.61
C ILE A 176 -15.66 -10.75 32.11
N TRP A 177 -16.58 -10.15 32.87
CA TRP A 177 -16.57 -10.23 34.34
C TRP A 177 -17.36 -11.45 34.81
N ASP A 178 -16.78 -12.24 35.71
CA ASP A 178 -17.52 -13.23 36.48
C ASP A 178 -18.33 -12.51 37.58
N PRO A 179 -19.68 -12.61 37.56
CA PRO A 179 -20.53 -11.88 38.52
C PRO A 179 -20.41 -12.38 39.97
N VAL A 180 -19.93 -13.61 40.18
CA VAL A 180 -19.78 -14.23 41.50
C VAL A 180 -18.41 -13.87 42.08
N THR A 181 -17.34 -14.17 41.34
CA THR A 181 -15.97 -13.98 41.85
C THR A 181 -15.45 -12.55 41.66
N ARG A 182 -16.12 -11.74 40.82
CA ARG A 182 -15.69 -10.39 40.39
C ARG A 182 -14.31 -10.37 39.73
N ARG A 183 -13.84 -11.51 39.22
CA ARG A 183 -12.59 -11.62 38.46
C ARG A 183 -12.86 -11.54 36.96
N ARG A 184 -11.84 -11.10 36.22
CA ARG A 184 -11.87 -11.08 34.75
C ARG A 184 -11.60 -12.49 34.23
N VAL A 185 -12.47 -12.98 33.35
CA VAL A 185 -12.27 -14.23 32.59
C VAL A 185 -11.90 -13.84 31.17
N ILE A 186 -10.71 -14.26 30.73
CA ILE A 186 -10.20 -13.98 29.38
C ILE A 186 -10.58 -15.13 28.46
N GLN A 187 -11.12 -14.82 27.28
CA GLN A 187 -11.38 -15.81 26.25
C GLN A 187 -10.09 -16.11 25.48
N PRO A 188 -9.57 -17.35 25.50
CA PRO A 188 -8.49 -17.75 24.60
C PRO A 188 -8.91 -17.56 23.15
N GLN A 189 -8.06 -16.91 22.35
CA GLN A 189 -8.33 -16.67 20.92
C GLN A 189 -7.71 -17.80 20.10
N ILE A 190 -8.54 -18.62 19.47
CA ILE A 190 -8.13 -19.84 18.77
C ILE A 190 -8.43 -19.81 17.26
N GLY A 191 -8.89 -18.66 16.75
CA GLY A 191 -9.18 -18.49 15.34
C GLY A 191 -7.96 -18.21 14.49
N TYR A 192 -8.25 -17.81 13.25
CA TYR A 192 -7.29 -17.81 12.16
C TYR A 192 -7.08 -16.41 11.60
N THR A 193 -6.06 -16.26 10.75
CA THR A 193 -5.90 -15.11 9.87
C THR A 193 -5.57 -15.54 8.45
N ARG A 194 -6.05 -14.79 7.47
CA ARG A 194 -5.70 -14.99 6.07
C ARG A 194 -5.40 -13.66 5.38
N ILE A 195 -4.22 -13.56 4.80
CA ILE A 195 -3.82 -12.43 3.97
C ILE A 195 -3.83 -12.91 2.53
N ARG A 196 -4.74 -12.36 1.71
CA ARG A 196 -4.98 -12.84 0.35
C ARG A 196 -3.97 -12.33 -0.66
N GLN A 197 -3.91 -13.02 -1.80
CA GLN A 197 -2.92 -12.82 -2.86
C GLN A 197 -2.63 -11.34 -3.19
N GLY A 198 -1.35 -11.02 -3.44
CA GLY A 198 -0.94 -9.70 -3.93
C GLY A 198 -1.15 -8.53 -2.96
N THR A 199 -1.52 -8.81 -1.71
CA THR A 199 -1.69 -7.78 -0.67
C THR A 199 -0.35 -7.25 -0.20
N PHE A 200 -0.29 -5.95 0.06
CA PHE A 200 0.84 -5.27 0.69
C PHE A 200 0.47 -4.82 2.10
N LEU A 201 1.28 -5.21 3.09
CA LEU A 201 1.23 -4.67 4.45
C LEU A 201 2.52 -3.89 4.72
N GLY A 202 2.38 -2.59 5.00
CA GLY A 202 3.50 -1.73 5.41
C GLY A 202 4.03 -2.10 6.80
N THR A 203 5.05 -1.36 7.25
CA THR A 203 5.64 -1.57 8.59
C THR A 203 4.63 -1.36 9.73
N ASP A 204 4.87 -2.04 10.85
CA ASP A 204 4.10 -1.91 12.10
C ASP A 204 2.59 -2.17 11.93
N VAL A 205 2.20 -3.01 10.98
CA VAL A 205 0.82 -3.48 10.81
C VAL A 205 0.55 -4.64 11.76
N THR A 206 -0.63 -4.65 12.38
CA THR A 206 -1.06 -5.76 13.24
C THR A 206 -2.39 -6.32 12.77
N VAL A 207 -2.42 -7.60 12.43
CA VAL A 207 -3.64 -8.34 12.10
C VAL A 207 -3.94 -9.33 13.21
N VAL A 208 -5.04 -9.07 13.93
CA VAL A 208 -5.48 -9.91 15.05
C VAL A 208 -6.24 -11.12 14.52
N ARG A 209 -5.95 -12.31 15.04
CA ARG A 209 -6.67 -13.55 14.69
C ARG A 209 -8.15 -13.50 15.05
N GLY A 210 -8.96 -14.34 14.40
CA GLY A 210 -10.31 -14.61 14.85
C GLY A 210 -10.35 -15.14 16.29
N SER A 211 -11.47 -14.93 16.97
CA SER A 211 -11.65 -15.34 18.36
C SER A 211 -11.85 -16.84 18.52
N VAL A 212 -12.65 -17.47 17.68
CA VAL A 212 -12.95 -18.92 17.76
C VAL A 212 -12.71 -19.63 16.44
N ASN A 213 -13.72 -19.91 15.62
CA ASN A 213 -13.57 -20.57 14.33
C ASN A 213 -13.56 -19.60 13.15
N GLU A 214 -13.72 -18.30 13.40
CA GLU A 214 -13.66 -17.28 12.37
C GLU A 214 -12.22 -16.95 11.95
N THR A 215 -12.10 -16.38 10.76
CA THR A 215 -10.82 -15.97 10.17
C THR A 215 -10.85 -14.47 9.94
N THR A 216 -9.93 -13.72 10.53
CA THR A 216 -9.69 -12.33 10.11
C THR A 216 -9.05 -12.35 8.73
N THR A 217 -9.71 -11.77 7.74
CA THR A 217 -9.32 -11.88 6.33
C THR A 217 -9.05 -10.50 5.75
N ILE A 218 -7.90 -10.34 5.10
CA ILE A 218 -7.59 -9.19 4.25
C ILE A 218 -7.69 -9.63 2.79
N GLY A 219 -8.54 -8.95 2.02
CA GLY A 219 -8.84 -9.21 0.62
C GLY A 219 -7.64 -9.09 -0.32
N GLN A 220 -7.79 -9.60 -1.54
CA GLN A 220 -6.75 -9.62 -2.55
C GLN A 220 -6.36 -8.20 -2.98
N GLY A 221 -5.07 -7.98 -3.24
CA GLY A 221 -4.58 -6.71 -3.79
C GLY A 221 -4.78 -5.50 -2.86
N CYS A 222 -5.02 -5.73 -1.56
CA CYS A 222 -5.14 -4.64 -0.61
C CYS A 222 -3.79 -3.95 -0.39
N VAL A 223 -3.82 -2.65 -0.10
CA VAL A 223 -2.64 -1.88 0.31
C VAL A 223 -2.91 -1.31 1.69
N ILE A 224 -2.26 -1.89 2.70
CA ILE A 224 -2.41 -1.49 4.09
C ILE A 224 -1.17 -0.74 4.53
N ALA A 225 -1.27 0.59 4.62
CA ALA A 225 -0.14 1.43 4.97
C ALA A 225 0.22 1.35 6.46
N HIS A 226 1.36 1.95 6.77
CA HIS A 226 2.10 1.80 8.02
C HIS A 226 1.26 2.04 9.28
N GLY A 227 1.55 1.25 10.31
CA GLY A 227 0.97 1.42 11.66
C GLY A 227 -0.49 0.99 11.81
N SER A 228 -1.14 0.50 10.75
CA SER A 228 -2.56 0.13 10.78
C SER A 228 -2.84 -1.12 11.63
N LYS A 229 -4.01 -1.15 12.29
CA LYS A 229 -4.44 -2.23 13.19
C LYS A 229 -5.77 -2.82 12.74
N ILE A 230 -5.83 -4.14 12.61
CA ILE A 230 -6.99 -4.88 12.13
C ILE A 230 -7.48 -5.85 13.21
N GLY A 231 -8.66 -5.57 13.74
CA GLY A 231 -9.28 -6.34 14.83
C GLY A 231 -9.80 -7.70 14.40
N HIS A 232 -9.92 -8.60 15.39
CA HIS A 232 -10.36 -9.99 15.23
C HIS A 232 -11.66 -10.14 14.44
N GLY A 233 -11.76 -11.19 13.63
CA GLY A 233 -12.98 -11.53 12.88
C GLY A 233 -13.36 -10.53 11.79
N SER A 234 -12.51 -9.54 11.50
CA SER A 234 -12.79 -8.55 10.45
C SER A 234 -12.58 -9.14 9.06
N LEU A 235 -13.43 -8.74 8.12
CA LEU A 235 -13.44 -9.15 6.73
C LEU A 235 -13.23 -7.91 5.86
N ILE A 236 -12.03 -7.75 5.33
CA ILE A 236 -11.70 -6.64 4.42
C ILE A 236 -11.85 -7.16 2.99
N GLY A 237 -12.65 -6.47 2.18
CA GLY A 237 -12.84 -6.78 0.77
C GLY A 237 -11.58 -6.56 -0.08
N ASP A 238 -11.67 -6.90 -1.35
CA ASP A 238 -10.55 -6.84 -2.29
C ASP A 238 -10.22 -5.39 -2.68
N GLU A 239 -8.96 -5.13 -3.04
CA GLU A 239 -8.45 -3.84 -3.52
C GLU A 239 -8.72 -2.65 -2.59
N CYS A 240 -8.83 -2.90 -1.28
CA CYS A 240 -8.97 -1.84 -0.30
C CYS A 240 -7.64 -1.13 -0.03
N HIS A 241 -7.70 0.17 0.22
CA HIS A 241 -6.55 0.98 0.62
C HIS A 241 -6.75 1.54 2.02
N PHE A 242 -5.82 1.23 2.93
CA PHE A 242 -5.73 1.89 4.23
C PHE A 242 -4.53 2.81 4.20
N ALA A 243 -4.74 4.09 4.43
CA ALA A 243 -3.67 5.02 4.67
C ALA A 243 -3.09 4.82 6.10
N ASN A 244 -2.13 5.66 6.48
CA ASN A 244 -1.35 5.43 7.70
C ASN A 244 -2.22 5.43 8.97
N ASN A 245 -1.91 4.53 9.90
CA ASN A 245 -2.52 4.46 11.23
C ASN A 245 -4.04 4.28 11.24
N VAL A 246 -4.60 3.52 10.30
CA VAL A 246 -6.03 3.15 10.33
C VAL A 246 -6.28 2.11 11.42
N SER A 247 -7.37 2.25 12.18
CA SER A 247 -7.75 1.32 13.24
C SER A 247 -9.13 0.71 12.99
N ILE A 248 -9.15 -0.58 12.69
CA ILE A 248 -10.36 -1.39 12.52
C ILE A 248 -10.57 -2.21 13.77
N ALA A 249 -11.71 -2.04 14.44
CA ALA A 249 -12.07 -2.86 15.59
C ALA A 249 -12.57 -4.26 15.18
N GLY A 250 -12.95 -5.09 16.15
CA GLY A 250 -13.37 -6.47 15.88
C GLY A 250 -14.66 -6.60 15.08
N ASN A 251 -14.73 -7.63 14.24
CA ASN A 251 -15.89 -8.03 13.45
C ASN A 251 -16.40 -6.94 12.49
N VAL A 252 -15.49 -6.17 11.90
CA VAL A 252 -15.85 -5.18 10.88
C VAL A 252 -15.85 -5.83 9.50
N THR A 253 -16.80 -5.46 8.65
CA THR A 253 -16.84 -5.88 7.24
C THR A 253 -16.69 -4.66 6.34
N LEU A 254 -15.68 -4.67 5.47
CA LEU A 254 -15.50 -3.69 4.39
C LEU A 254 -15.79 -4.37 3.05
N GLY A 255 -16.58 -3.71 2.20
CA GLY A 255 -16.71 -4.07 0.79
C GLY A 255 -15.43 -3.75 0.01
N ASN A 256 -15.42 -4.13 -1.26
CA ASN A 256 -14.26 -3.97 -2.14
C ASN A 256 -13.95 -2.49 -2.40
N GLN A 257 -12.69 -2.19 -2.75
CA GLN A 257 -12.26 -0.88 -3.25
C GLN A 257 -12.55 0.27 -2.28
N CYS A 258 -12.63 0.01 -0.97
CA CYS A 258 -12.77 1.06 0.03
C CYS A 258 -11.44 1.79 0.22
N PHE A 259 -11.52 3.10 0.48
CA PHE A 259 -10.37 3.93 0.87
C PHE A 259 -10.55 4.46 2.28
N LEU A 260 -9.64 4.11 3.20
CA LEU A 260 -9.64 4.61 4.56
C LEU A 260 -8.48 5.58 4.75
N GLY A 261 -8.81 6.86 4.92
CA GLY A 261 -7.83 7.93 5.13
C GLY A 261 -7.07 7.81 6.44
N SER A 262 -5.93 8.51 6.52
CA SER A 262 -4.99 8.36 7.64
C SER A 262 -5.67 8.60 8.99
N GLY A 263 -5.43 7.72 9.95
CA GLY A 263 -6.02 7.82 11.28
C GLY A 263 -7.53 7.56 11.36
N ALA A 264 -8.17 7.03 10.31
CA ALA A 264 -9.57 6.64 10.37
C ALA A 264 -9.79 5.49 11.37
N ILE A 265 -10.92 5.53 12.07
CA ILE A 265 -11.30 4.55 13.09
C ILE A 265 -12.66 3.95 12.73
N VAL A 266 -12.79 2.63 12.77
CA VAL A 266 -14.06 1.92 12.55
C VAL A 266 -14.47 1.16 13.79
N ARG A 267 -15.68 1.46 14.31
CA ARG A 267 -16.27 0.81 15.48
C ARG A 267 -16.50 -0.69 15.22
N PRO A 268 -16.41 -1.56 16.26
CA PRO A 268 -16.68 -2.99 16.06
C PRO A 268 -18.08 -3.25 15.49
N GLN A 269 -18.21 -4.40 14.81
CA GLN A 269 -19.47 -4.88 14.21
C GLN A 269 -20.07 -3.92 13.17
N THR A 270 -19.25 -3.09 12.54
CA THR A 270 -19.68 -2.14 11.51
C THR A 270 -19.51 -2.76 10.12
N ARG A 271 -20.42 -2.43 9.21
CA ARG A 271 -20.36 -2.80 7.78
C ARG A 271 -20.17 -1.53 6.97
N ILE A 272 -19.24 -1.55 6.02
CA ILE A 272 -18.94 -0.44 5.12
C ILE A 272 -19.05 -0.96 3.69
N ALA A 273 -19.96 -0.40 2.91
CA ALA A 273 -20.19 -0.78 1.53
C ALA A 273 -18.98 -0.47 0.64
N GLU A 274 -18.89 -1.19 -0.48
CA GLU A 274 -17.80 -1.06 -1.47
C GLU A 274 -17.64 0.37 -1.98
N ARG A 275 -16.43 0.70 -2.47
CA ARG A 275 -16.07 2.02 -3.01
C ARG A 275 -16.26 3.19 -2.02
N THR A 276 -16.45 2.92 -0.73
CA THR A 276 -16.60 3.97 0.28
C THR A 276 -15.25 4.62 0.58
N VAL A 277 -15.25 5.95 0.65
CA VAL A 277 -14.12 6.76 1.12
C VAL A 277 -14.40 7.24 2.53
N VAL A 278 -13.57 6.81 3.47
CA VAL A 278 -13.54 7.30 4.84
C VAL A 278 -12.45 8.38 4.93
N GLY A 279 -12.83 9.62 5.21
CA GLY A 279 -11.89 10.73 5.30
C GLY A 279 -10.84 10.53 6.40
N ALA A 280 -9.71 11.23 6.26
CA ALA A 280 -8.65 11.22 7.28
C ALA A 280 -9.21 11.63 8.66
N GLY A 281 -8.85 10.86 9.69
CA GLY A 281 -9.34 11.05 11.05
C GLY A 281 -10.83 10.81 11.26
N ALA A 282 -11.59 10.30 10.28
CA ALA A 282 -13.01 10.05 10.50
C ALA A 282 -13.25 8.86 11.46
N VAL A 283 -14.31 8.93 12.27
CA VAL A 283 -14.70 7.86 13.19
C VAL A 283 -16.06 7.28 12.78
N VAL A 284 -16.04 6.11 12.16
CA VAL A 284 -17.24 5.43 11.66
C VAL A 284 -17.90 4.64 12.80
N VAL A 285 -19.07 5.13 13.23
CA VAL A 285 -19.86 4.54 14.33
C VAL A 285 -21.22 4.02 13.88
N LYS A 286 -21.48 3.91 12.57
CA LYS A 286 -22.72 3.35 12.02
C LYS A 286 -22.38 2.60 10.74
N HIS A 287 -23.24 1.65 10.36
CA HIS A 287 -23.13 1.00 9.06
C HIS A 287 -23.22 2.04 7.93
N ILE A 288 -22.47 1.80 6.86
CA ILE A 288 -22.55 2.52 5.60
C ILE A 288 -22.99 1.46 4.59
N GLU A 289 -24.28 1.46 4.24
CA GLU A 289 -24.88 0.41 3.42
C GLU A 289 -24.88 0.78 1.92
N GLU A 290 -24.78 2.08 1.59
CA GLU A 290 -24.73 2.57 0.22
C GLU A 290 -23.27 2.66 -0.26
N PRO A 291 -22.94 2.06 -1.42
CA PRO A 291 -21.58 2.08 -1.96
C PRO A 291 -21.19 3.44 -2.52
N GLY A 292 -19.88 3.69 -2.63
CA GLY A 292 -19.40 4.90 -3.30
C GLY A 292 -19.66 6.18 -2.52
N LEU A 293 -19.78 6.14 -1.19
CA LEU A 293 -19.98 7.34 -0.37
C LEU A 293 -18.66 7.92 0.13
N LEU A 294 -18.57 9.24 0.22
CA LEU A 294 -17.56 9.93 1.03
C LEU A 294 -18.15 10.23 2.42
N VAL A 295 -17.53 9.67 3.46
CA VAL A 295 -17.88 9.93 4.86
C VAL A 295 -16.74 10.62 5.60
N MET A 296 -17.05 11.64 6.40
CA MET A 296 -16.05 12.41 7.14
C MET A 296 -16.56 12.83 8.53
N GLY A 297 -15.62 13.11 9.44
CA GLY A 297 -15.90 13.66 10.78
C GLY A 297 -15.95 12.62 11.90
N MET A 298 -16.20 13.11 13.12
CA MET A 298 -16.31 12.31 14.34
C MET A 298 -17.58 12.71 15.10
N PRO A 299 -18.69 11.96 15.03
CA PRO A 299 -18.88 10.74 14.22
C PRO A 299 -18.94 11.03 12.72
N ALA A 300 -18.50 10.07 11.91
CA ALA A 300 -18.50 10.18 10.46
C ALA A 300 -19.93 10.33 9.91
N LYS A 301 -20.10 11.25 8.96
CA LYS A 301 -21.35 11.49 8.22
C LYS A 301 -21.06 11.57 6.73
N THR A 302 -22.05 11.21 5.92
CA THR A 302 -21.99 11.37 4.47
C THR A 302 -21.84 12.84 4.09
N VAL A 303 -20.89 13.14 3.22
CA VAL A 303 -20.64 14.50 2.73
C VAL A 303 -21.04 14.64 1.25
N LYS A 304 -20.67 13.67 0.39
CA LYS A 304 -21.06 13.55 -1.03
C LYS A 304 -20.91 12.09 -1.52
N SER A 305 -21.38 11.78 -2.73
CA SER A 305 -20.96 10.56 -3.44
C SER A 305 -19.47 10.69 -3.81
N ALA A 306 -18.67 9.67 -3.50
CA ALA A 306 -17.30 9.56 -3.96
C ALA A 306 -17.30 9.43 -5.48
N THR A 307 -16.50 10.25 -6.15
CA THR A 307 -16.27 10.17 -7.60
C THR A 307 -15.50 8.90 -7.96
N ASP A 308 -15.68 8.40 -9.19
CA ASP A 308 -15.23 7.07 -9.63
C ASP A 308 -13.71 6.82 -9.63
N ASP A 309 -12.87 7.86 -9.56
CA ASP A 309 -11.41 7.72 -9.53
C ASP A 309 -10.82 7.91 -8.12
N LEU A 310 -10.65 6.81 -7.39
CA LEU A 310 -9.93 6.79 -6.11
C LEU A 310 -8.42 6.79 -6.33
N SER A 311 -7.71 7.78 -5.78
CA SER A 311 -6.25 7.89 -5.82
C SER A 311 -5.66 7.71 -4.43
N GLY A 312 -4.62 6.87 -4.32
CA GLY A 312 -3.81 6.72 -3.10
C GLY A 312 -2.87 7.90 -2.81
N VAL A 313 -2.80 8.89 -3.71
CA VAL A 313 -1.97 10.08 -3.57
C VAL A 313 -2.82 11.24 -3.04
N PRO A 314 -2.40 11.93 -1.95
CA PRO A 314 -3.11 13.11 -1.47
C PRO A 314 -3.24 14.15 -2.59
N LYS A 315 -4.48 14.58 -2.90
CA LYS A 315 -4.69 15.76 -3.73
C LYS A 315 -4.11 16.98 -2.98
N SER A 316 -3.35 17.84 -3.65
CA SER A 316 -2.90 19.08 -3.06
C SER A 316 -4.12 19.87 -2.58
N LEU A 317 -4.08 20.35 -1.33
CA LEU A 317 -5.04 21.35 -0.88
C LEU A 317 -4.77 22.61 -1.72
N GLU A 318 -5.65 22.88 -2.69
CA GLU A 318 -5.74 24.20 -3.28
C GLU A 318 -6.21 25.14 -2.17
N ASN A 319 -5.38 26.13 -1.83
CA ASN A 319 -5.74 27.20 -0.89
C ASN A 319 -6.77 28.14 -1.52
#